data_AF-A0ABD0W5T0-F1
#
_entry.id   AF-A0ABD0W5T0-F1
#
_cell.length_a   1.000
_cell.length_b   1.000
_cell.length_c   1.000
_cell.angle_alpha   90.00
_cell.angle_beta   90.00
_cell.angle_gamma   90.00
#
_symmetry.space_group_name_H-M   'P 1'
#
loop_
_entity.id
_entity.type
_entity.pdbx_description
1 polymer ?
#
loop_
_entity_poly.entity_id
_entity_poly.type
_entity_poly.pdbx_seq_one_letter_code
_entity_poly.pdbx_strand_id
1 'polypeptide(L)'
;MERNDLNQGDLGCCHGHETTFFLNKCARLFLKQVVVSCPPEFYDSMLCPLLEPLFTYMLQRLNIRWQIINQRGSDSGEEDEVCEENQVTQEMLEEQLVRLVTREVLDLLTHACILKKVPEPSGNKEEGDGVEEEMMSTESPATAVPSTQMSGELTELGKCLLKHEEIYMTLLNISFTSLSWKDTTNCHRTASMVCWTLLRQVVGRNLLPDAVIWFYTGVLKGLQMHGQHEVCNFTLTQLALLIYDNLRPRYVELRGVMFQVPDINVEALDQYDQRLLDPNSLPKLGEKKRKDLFKKLIAGAVGKALGQQFKKEIHIRNLPSLYKKPKTEKKDILETCEAGTLEALFSPTQDDV
;
A
#
# COMPACT_ATOMS: atom_id res chain seq x y z
N MET A 1 46.62 22.30 2.35
CA MET A 1 45.86 21.70 3.48
C MET A 1 44.40 21.62 3.06
N GLU A 2 44.14 20.89 1.96
CA GLU A 2 42.81 20.70 1.35
C GLU A 2 42.92 19.42 0.53
N ARG A 3 42.44 18.31 1.10
CA ARG A 3 42.19 16.99 0.51
C ARG A 3 41.96 16.07 1.71
N ASN A 4 40.73 16.04 2.24
CA ASN A 4 40.29 14.94 3.12
C ASN A 4 38.76 14.86 3.33
N ASP A 5 37.94 15.80 2.85
CA ASP A 5 36.51 15.79 3.17
C ASP A 5 35.61 15.04 2.16
N LEU A 6 36.14 14.62 1.00
CA LEU A 6 35.35 13.93 -0.04
C LEU A 6 35.13 12.41 0.19
N ASN A 7 35.76 11.80 1.20
CA ASN A 7 35.72 10.34 1.35
C ASN A 7 34.81 9.84 2.50
N GLN A 8 34.40 10.70 3.43
CA GLN A 8 33.71 10.24 4.64
C GLN A 8 32.21 9.98 4.41
N GLY A 9 31.58 10.71 3.49
CA GLY A 9 30.19 10.49 3.06
C GLY A 9 30.01 9.22 2.23
N ASP A 10 30.88 9.00 1.24
CA ASP A 10 30.81 7.84 0.34
C ASP A 10 31.10 6.51 1.04
N LEU A 11 32.09 6.48 1.95
CA LEU A 11 32.39 5.28 2.74
C LEU A 11 31.22 4.92 3.69
N GLY A 12 30.53 5.91 4.26
CA GLY A 12 29.36 5.70 5.10
C GLY A 12 28.14 5.18 4.32
N CYS A 13 27.96 5.66 3.08
CA CYS A 13 26.86 5.22 2.22
C CYS A 13 27.08 3.80 1.69
N CYS A 14 28.28 3.49 1.19
CA CYS A 14 28.66 2.14 0.73
C CYS A 14 28.50 1.09 1.85
N HIS A 15 28.97 1.39 3.07
CA HIS A 15 28.82 0.49 4.20
C HIS A 15 27.34 0.30 4.61
N GLY A 16 26.53 1.35 4.48
CA GLY A 16 25.08 1.29 4.71
C GLY A 16 24.33 0.41 3.68
N HIS A 17 24.73 0.47 2.42
CA HIS A 17 24.16 -0.35 1.33
C HIS A 17 24.52 -1.83 1.51
N GLU A 18 25.79 -2.14 1.75
CA GLU A 18 26.27 -3.50 2.01
C GLU A 18 25.55 -4.13 3.19
N THR A 19 25.41 -3.39 4.30
CA THR A 19 24.70 -3.87 5.48
C THR A 19 23.22 -4.17 5.17
N THR A 20 22.57 -3.32 4.37
CA THR A 20 21.15 -3.49 3.99
C THR A 20 20.96 -4.71 3.07
N PHE A 21 21.87 -4.89 2.12
CA PHE A 21 21.89 -6.05 1.23
C PHE A 21 22.17 -7.37 1.97
N PHE A 22 23.12 -7.36 2.91
CA PHE A 22 23.40 -8.52 3.75
C PHE A 22 22.21 -8.92 4.61
N LEU A 23 21.55 -7.95 5.25
CA LEU A 23 20.34 -8.20 6.04
C LEU A 23 19.21 -8.81 5.22
N ASN A 24 19.00 -8.34 3.99
CA ASN A 24 18.05 -8.96 3.06
C ASN A 24 18.39 -10.45 2.86
N LYS A 25 19.63 -10.76 2.47
CA LYS A 25 20.07 -12.14 2.26
C LYS A 25 19.93 -13.01 3.51
N CYS A 26 20.30 -12.49 4.69
CA CYS A 26 20.15 -13.20 5.95
C CYS A 26 18.69 -13.47 6.31
N ALA A 27 17.81 -12.48 6.16
CA ALA A 27 16.37 -12.65 6.39
C ALA A 27 15.78 -13.72 5.45
N ARG A 28 16.09 -13.61 4.16
CA ARG A 28 15.53 -14.47 3.11
C ARG A 28 16.05 -15.90 3.13
N LEU A 29 17.37 -16.09 3.25
CA LEU A 29 18.02 -17.38 3.02
C LEU A 29 18.23 -18.17 4.31
N PHE A 30 18.58 -17.49 5.39
CA PHE A 30 18.91 -18.14 6.65
C PHE A 30 17.71 -18.15 7.60
N LEU A 31 17.21 -16.98 7.99
CA LEU A 31 16.19 -16.85 9.03
C LEU A 31 14.87 -17.50 8.63
N LYS A 32 14.44 -17.33 7.38
CA LYS A 32 13.25 -17.99 6.86
C LYS A 32 13.35 -19.52 6.93
N GLN A 33 14.50 -20.08 6.57
CA GLN A 33 14.70 -21.53 6.61
C GLN A 33 14.74 -22.07 8.03
N VAL A 34 15.38 -21.32 8.94
CA VAL A 34 15.36 -21.61 10.38
C VAL A 34 13.93 -21.63 10.92
N VAL A 35 13.10 -20.63 10.57
CA VAL A 35 11.70 -20.55 11.00
C VAL A 35 10.86 -21.72 10.47
N VAL A 36 11.00 -22.06 9.19
CA VAL A 36 10.16 -23.10 8.54
C VAL A 36 10.60 -24.51 8.96
N SER A 37 11.89 -24.73 9.23
CA SER A 37 12.44 -26.06 9.53
C SER A 37 12.52 -26.36 11.02
N CYS A 38 12.28 -25.38 11.90
CA CYS A 38 12.38 -25.57 13.34
C CYS A 38 11.23 -26.45 13.87
N PRO A 39 11.54 -27.53 14.59
CA PRO A 39 10.54 -28.31 15.31
C PRO A 39 9.85 -27.48 16.42
N PRO A 40 8.56 -27.75 16.73
CA PRO A 40 7.81 -26.99 17.74
C PRO A 40 8.42 -27.00 19.14
N GLU A 41 9.16 -28.04 19.50
CA GLU A 41 9.79 -28.22 20.81
C GLU A 41 10.85 -27.15 21.09
N PHE A 42 11.40 -26.52 20.04
CA PHE A 42 12.43 -25.49 20.14
C PHE A 42 11.91 -24.07 19.95
N TYR A 43 10.60 -23.88 19.84
CA TYR A 43 10.02 -22.53 19.63
C TYR A 43 10.34 -21.60 20.80
N ASP A 44 9.96 -21.99 22.02
CA ASP A 44 10.17 -21.16 23.20
C ASP A 44 11.66 -21.03 23.57
N SER A 45 12.45 -22.08 23.37
CA SER A 45 13.87 -22.10 23.80
C SER A 45 14.83 -21.46 22.81
N MET A 46 14.48 -21.39 21.51
CA MET A 46 15.37 -20.93 20.45
C MET A 46 14.73 -19.85 19.57
N LEU A 47 13.55 -20.10 18.99
CA LEU A 47 12.97 -19.15 18.02
C LEU A 47 12.46 -17.88 18.68
N CYS A 48 11.74 -17.95 19.79
CA CYS A 48 11.22 -16.75 20.46
C CYS A 48 12.37 -15.82 20.90
N PRO A 49 13.43 -16.30 21.59
CA PRO A 49 14.58 -15.48 21.96
C PRO A 49 15.38 -14.92 20.76
N LEU A 50 15.33 -15.59 19.60
CA LEU A 50 15.98 -15.12 18.38
C LEU A 50 15.14 -14.05 17.66
N LEU A 51 13.84 -14.29 17.51
CA LEU A 51 12.95 -13.47 16.70
C LEU A 51 12.56 -12.16 17.40
N GLU A 52 12.46 -12.16 18.74
CA GLU A 52 12.14 -10.96 19.52
C GLU A 52 13.09 -9.78 19.25
N PRO A 53 14.41 -9.89 19.52
CA PRO A 53 15.33 -8.79 19.28
C PRO A 53 15.48 -8.48 17.78
N LEU A 54 15.36 -9.50 16.92
CA LEU A 54 15.41 -9.33 15.47
C LEU A 54 14.28 -8.42 14.98
N PHE A 55 13.01 -8.76 15.27
CA PHE A 55 11.88 -7.95 14.82
C PHE A 55 11.91 -6.54 15.43
N THR A 56 12.33 -6.42 16.69
CA THR A 56 12.48 -5.12 17.36
C THR A 56 13.49 -4.24 16.64
N TYR A 57 14.67 -4.78 16.34
CA TYR A 57 15.70 -4.08 15.58
C TYR A 57 15.21 -3.70 14.17
N MET A 58 14.56 -4.63 13.46
CA MET A 58 14.07 -4.38 12.11
C MET A 58 12.98 -3.30 12.09
N LEU A 59 12.08 -3.30 13.06
CA LEU A 59 11.06 -2.24 13.21
C LEU A 59 11.71 -0.86 13.34
N GLN A 60 12.65 -0.72 14.28
CA GLN A 60 13.34 0.56 14.51
C GLN A 60 14.09 1.02 13.27
N ARG A 61 14.86 0.12 12.64
CA ARG A 61 15.63 0.42 11.42
C ARG A 61 14.73 0.83 10.27
N LEU A 62 13.66 0.08 10.00
CA LEU A 62 12.74 0.37 8.91
C LEU A 62 12.01 1.70 9.13
N ASN A 63 11.57 2.00 10.35
CA ASN A 63 10.93 3.28 10.67
C ASN A 63 11.85 4.47 10.35
N ILE A 64 13.11 4.42 10.81
CA ILE A 64 14.08 5.50 10.55
C ILE A 64 14.32 5.65 9.05
N ARG A 65 14.55 4.54 8.33
CA ARG A 65 14.85 4.59 6.89
C ARG A 65 13.67 5.08 6.07
N TRP A 66 12.45 4.64 6.37
CA TRP A 66 11.24 5.13 5.69
C TRP A 66 10.93 6.59 6.02
N GLN A 67 11.22 7.04 7.25
CA GLN A 67 11.10 8.45 7.61
C GLN A 67 12.02 9.31 6.76
N ILE A 68 13.29 8.91 6.59
CA ILE A 68 14.26 9.62 5.74
C ILE A 68 13.74 9.67 4.29
N ILE A 69 13.33 8.54 3.72
CA ILE A 69 12.78 8.46 2.35
C ILE A 69 11.56 9.39 2.18
N ASN A 70 10.69 9.44 3.18
CA ASN A 70 9.47 10.26 3.10
C ASN A 70 9.76 11.76 3.19
N GLN A 71 10.84 12.18 3.86
CA GLN A 71 11.23 13.58 4.00
C GLN A 71 11.89 14.15 2.73
N ARG A 72 12.62 13.31 1.96
CA ARG A 72 13.33 13.73 0.73
C ARG A 72 12.42 14.36 -0.34
N GLY A 73 11.14 13.95 -0.41
CA GLY A 73 10.20 14.48 -1.40
C GLY A 73 9.67 15.89 -1.13
N SER A 74 10.17 16.60 -0.11
CA SER A 74 9.72 17.94 0.29
C SER A 74 10.79 19.03 0.17
N ASP A 75 12.04 18.66 -0.15
CA ASP A 75 13.18 19.57 -0.10
C ASP A 75 13.99 19.42 -1.40
N SER A 76 13.59 20.16 -2.45
CA SER A 76 14.40 20.30 -3.67
C SER A 76 14.75 21.78 -3.84
N GLY A 77 15.87 22.17 -3.24
CA GLY A 77 16.57 23.42 -3.54
C GLY A 77 17.45 23.25 -4.78
N GLU A 78 17.71 24.35 -5.48
CA GLU A 78 18.47 24.43 -6.73
C GLU A 78 19.96 24.12 -6.46
N GLU A 79 20.47 22.95 -6.89
CA GLU A 79 21.91 22.61 -6.87
C GLU A 79 22.39 22.12 -8.24
N ASP A 80 23.71 22.05 -8.45
CA ASP A 80 24.36 21.84 -9.75
C ASP A 80 23.97 20.52 -10.48
N GLU A 81 23.46 20.62 -11.72
CA GLU A 81 22.87 19.54 -12.55
C GLU A 81 23.69 18.22 -12.62
N VAL A 82 25.02 18.26 -12.51
CA VAL A 82 25.89 17.06 -12.61
C VAL A 82 26.03 16.32 -11.27
N CYS A 83 25.96 17.03 -10.14
CA CYS A 83 25.91 16.40 -8.82
C CYS A 83 24.52 15.80 -8.55
N GLU A 84 23.48 16.42 -9.09
CA GLU A 84 22.10 15.96 -8.94
C GLU A 84 21.87 14.56 -9.51
N GLU A 85 22.41 14.21 -10.69
CA GLU A 85 22.12 12.91 -11.33
C GLU A 85 22.67 11.71 -10.52
N ASN A 86 23.90 11.82 -10.00
CA ASN A 86 24.51 10.79 -9.15
C ASN A 86 23.76 10.67 -7.81
N GLN A 87 23.37 11.80 -7.22
CA GLN A 87 22.61 11.83 -5.98
C GLN A 87 21.22 11.19 -6.13
N VAL A 88 20.47 11.54 -7.19
CA VAL A 88 19.16 10.93 -7.49
C VAL A 88 19.29 9.42 -7.66
N THR A 89 20.30 8.96 -8.38
CA THR A 89 20.53 7.52 -8.60
C THR A 89 20.81 6.79 -7.28
N GLN A 90 21.62 7.39 -6.41
CA GLN A 90 21.94 6.84 -5.09
C GLN A 90 20.73 6.81 -4.16
N GLU A 91 19.91 7.86 -4.16
CA GLU A 91 18.67 7.90 -3.38
C GLU A 91 17.65 6.86 -3.84
N MET A 92 17.50 6.68 -5.15
CA MET A 92 16.66 5.63 -5.73
C MET A 92 17.14 4.24 -5.31
N LEU A 93 18.46 4.00 -5.37
CA LEU A 93 19.05 2.73 -4.94
C LEU A 93 18.76 2.45 -3.46
N GLU A 94 18.95 3.44 -2.58
CA GLU A 94 18.64 3.32 -1.16
C GLU A 94 17.17 3.00 -0.91
N GLU A 95 16.26 3.69 -1.61
CA GLU A 95 14.83 3.44 -1.51
C GLU A 95 14.49 2.00 -1.94
N GLN A 96 15.06 1.51 -3.04
CA GLN A 96 14.86 0.13 -3.48
C GLN A 96 15.39 -0.88 -2.46
N LEU A 97 16.57 -0.66 -1.88
CA LEU A 97 17.12 -1.53 -0.85
C LEU A 97 16.22 -1.58 0.40
N VAL A 98 15.67 -0.44 0.82
CA VAL A 98 14.73 -0.37 1.96
C VAL A 98 13.42 -1.09 1.64
N ARG A 99 12.87 -0.94 0.42
CA ARG A 99 11.70 -1.72 -0.03
C ARG A 99 11.96 -3.22 0.00
N LEU A 100 13.13 -3.65 -0.49
CA LEU A 100 13.50 -5.07 -0.48
C LEU A 100 13.60 -5.62 0.94
N VAL A 101 14.30 -4.93 1.85
CA VAL A 101 14.40 -5.37 3.26
C VAL A 101 13.03 -5.37 3.94
N THR A 102 12.19 -4.38 3.67
CA THR A 102 10.80 -4.32 4.15
C THR A 102 10.03 -5.58 3.76
N ARG A 103 10.10 -5.96 2.48
CA ARG A 103 9.42 -7.14 1.94
C ARG A 103 9.92 -8.43 2.58
N GLU A 104 11.23 -8.58 2.78
CA GLU A 104 11.79 -9.79 3.41
C GLU A 104 11.42 -9.91 4.90
N VAL A 105 11.39 -8.80 5.64
CA VAL A 105 10.93 -8.80 7.05
C VAL A 105 9.47 -9.22 7.14
N LEU A 106 8.62 -8.69 6.25
CA LEU A 106 7.20 -9.03 6.24
C LEU A 106 6.94 -10.43 5.67
N ASP A 107 7.77 -10.91 4.76
CA ASP A 107 7.75 -12.31 4.32
C ASP A 107 8.11 -13.25 5.47
N LEU A 108 9.18 -12.95 6.22
CA LEU A 108 9.58 -13.71 7.42
C LEU A 108 8.46 -13.71 8.47
N LEU A 109 7.87 -12.54 8.76
CA LEU A 109 6.73 -12.41 9.67
C LEU A 109 5.55 -13.28 9.19
N THR A 110 5.24 -13.23 7.90
CA THR A 110 4.15 -14.03 7.32
C THR A 110 4.42 -15.52 7.50
N HIS A 111 5.63 -16.01 7.24
CA HIS A 111 5.95 -17.43 7.43
C HIS A 111 5.97 -17.83 8.92
N ALA A 112 6.41 -16.93 9.79
CA ALA A 112 6.44 -17.18 11.22
C ALA A 112 5.02 -17.25 11.82
N CYS A 113 4.10 -16.42 11.35
CA CYS A 113 2.81 -16.22 12.03
C CYS A 113 1.59 -16.72 11.27
N ILE A 114 1.59 -16.71 9.93
CA ILE A 114 0.38 -16.85 9.11
C ILE A 114 0.41 -18.16 8.33
N LEU A 115 -0.57 -19.02 8.60
CA LEU A 115 -0.76 -20.24 7.85
C LEU A 115 -1.31 -19.90 6.46
N LYS A 116 -0.50 -20.14 5.42
CA LYS A 116 -0.98 -20.09 4.04
C LYS A 116 -1.84 -21.33 3.80
N LYS A 117 -3.13 -21.13 3.52
CA LYS A 117 -3.96 -22.23 2.98
C LYS A 117 -3.39 -22.58 1.61
N VAL A 118 -2.69 -23.71 1.54
CA VAL A 118 -2.38 -24.35 0.27
C VAL A 118 -3.75 -24.77 -0.29
N PRO A 119 -4.13 -24.35 -1.51
CA PRO A 119 -5.27 -24.94 -2.17
C PRO A 119 -5.02 -26.46 -2.20
N GLU A 120 -5.83 -27.24 -1.50
CA GLU A 120 -5.73 -28.69 -1.58
C GLU A 120 -5.83 -29.06 -3.06
N PRO A 121 -4.84 -29.77 -3.63
CA PRO A 121 -5.03 -30.34 -4.95
C PRO A 121 -6.18 -31.32 -4.79
N SER A 122 -7.33 -30.98 -5.37
CA SER A 122 -8.48 -31.86 -5.48
C SER A 122 -7.97 -33.21 -5.97
N GLY A 123 -7.94 -34.19 -5.08
CA GLY A 123 -7.55 -35.55 -5.42
C GLY A 123 -8.52 -36.08 -6.46
N ASN A 124 -8.03 -36.32 -7.67
CA ASN A 124 -8.26 -37.58 -8.37
C ASN A 124 -7.52 -37.67 -9.70
N LYS A 125 -6.82 -38.80 -9.81
CA LYS A 125 -6.45 -39.60 -10.99
C LYS A 125 -5.18 -39.24 -11.77
N GLU A 126 -4.35 -40.27 -11.79
CA GLU A 126 -3.24 -40.57 -12.69
C GLU A 126 -3.59 -40.29 -14.16
N GLU A 127 -2.67 -39.66 -14.90
CA GLU A 127 -2.04 -40.16 -16.13
C GLU A 127 -1.29 -39.03 -16.85
N GLY A 128 -0.08 -39.34 -17.36
CA GLY A 128 0.40 -38.86 -18.66
C GLY A 128 1.14 -37.52 -18.74
N ASP A 129 2.47 -37.59 -18.68
CA ASP A 129 3.45 -37.10 -19.68
C ASP A 129 3.32 -35.69 -20.32
N GLY A 130 4.42 -34.93 -20.24
CA GLY A 130 4.94 -34.20 -21.39
C GLY A 130 4.66 -32.70 -21.55
N VAL A 131 5.72 -31.91 -21.28
CA VAL A 131 6.21 -30.73 -22.01
C VAL A 131 5.48 -29.38 -21.88
N GLU A 132 6.31 -28.39 -21.58
CA GLU A 132 6.12 -26.93 -21.51
C GLU A 132 5.56 -26.34 -22.82
N GLU A 133 4.74 -25.29 -22.74
CA GLU A 133 5.04 -23.97 -23.32
C GLU A 133 3.84 -23.00 -23.27
N GLU A 134 4.21 -21.73 -23.13
CA GLU A 134 3.43 -20.50 -23.09
C GLU A 134 2.41 -20.37 -24.24
N MET A 135 1.12 -20.07 -23.98
CA MET A 135 0.26 -19.28 -24.89
C MET A 135 -0.84 -18.52 -24.12
N MET A 136 -1.07 -17.29 -24.60
CA MET A 136 -1.98 -16.27 -24.07
C MET A 136 -3.47 -16.57 -24.29
N SER A 137 -4.32 -16.03 -23.40
CA SER A 137 -5.53 -15.23 -23.69
C SER A 137 -6.84 -15.69 -23.05
N THR A 138 -7.57 -14.66 -22.61
CA THR A 138 -9.04 -14.49 -22.59
C THR A 138 -9.88 -15.09 -21.47
N GLU A 139 -10.67 -14.18 -20.91
CA GLU A 139 -11.67 -14.30 -19.86
C GLU A 139 -12.77 -15.33 -20.16
N SER A 140 -13.25 -16.01 -19.12
CA SER A 140 -14.68 -16.33 -18.98
C SER A 140 -15.05 -16.50 -17.50
N PRO A 141 -16.22 -16.00 -17.05
CA PRO A 141 -16.60 -15.94 -15.65
C PRO A 141 -17.58 -17.07 -15.29
N ALA A 142 -17.23 -17.92 -14.32
CA ALA A 142 -18.21 -18.78 -13.66
C ALA A 142 -17.70 -19.33 -12.31
N THR A 143 -18.34 -18.81 -11.25
CA THR A 143 -18.74 -19.56 -10.05
C THR A 143 -17.67 -20.33 -9.26
N ALA A 144 -16.95 -19.59 -8.42
CA ALA A 144 -16.82 -19.91 -7.00
C ALA A 144 -16.48 -18.61 -6.27
N VAL A 145 -17.44 -18.01 -5.58
CA VAL A 145 -17.16 -16.90 -4.65
C VAL A 145 -16.56 -17.56 -3.40
N PRO A 146 -15.28 -17.39 -3.07
CA PRO A 146 -14.83 -17.72 -1.73
C PRO A 146 -15.48 -16.69 -0.82
N SER A 147 -16.19 -17.15 0.21
CA SER A 147 -16.66 -16.31 1.30
C SER A 147 -15.55 -15.34 1.70
N THR A 148 -15.81 -14.05 1.52
CA THR A 148 -14.83 -12.95 1.57
C THR A 148 -14.44 -12.58 3.00
N GLN A 149 -14.10 -13.58 3.82
CA GLN A 149 -13.47 -13.37 5.10
C GLN A 149 -11.96 -13.38 4.88
N MET A 150 -11.32 -12.24 5.13
CA MET A 150 -9.88 -12.15 5.37
C MET A 150 -9.57 -12.94 6.64
N SER A 151 -9.64 -14.28 6.59
CA SER A 151 -9.43 -15.17 7.73
C SER A 151 -8.20 -16.02 7.47
N GLY A 152 -7.03 -15.39 7.57
CA GLY A 152 -5.79 -16.14 7.75
C GLY A 152 -5.83 -16.86 9.10
N GLU A 153 -5.27 -18.06 9.19
CA GLU A 153 -5.10 -18.78 10.46
C GLU A 153 -3.67 -18.57 10.97
N LEU A 154 -3.46 -18.71 12.28
CA LEU A 154 -2.11 -18.64 12.84
C LEU A 154 -1.42 -20.00 12.70
N THR A 155 -0.13 -19.98 12.39
CA THR A 155 0.74 -21.15 12.55
C THR A 155 0.91 -21.49 14.04
N GLU A 156 1.40 -22.69 14.36
CA GLU A 156 1.74 -23.04 15.75
C GLU A 156 2.83 -22.13 16.32
N LEU A 157 3.84 -21.77 15.52
CA LEU A 157 4.84 -20.78 15.90
C LEU A 157 4.19 -19.41 16.15
N GLY A 158 3.26 -18.97 15.30
CA GLY A 158 2.52 -17.73 15.49
C GLY A 158 1.79 -17.71 16.83
N LYS A 159 1.08 -18.79 17.16
CA LYS A 159 0.44 -18.93 18.49
C LYS A 159 1.46 -18.86 19.63
N CYS A 160 2.66 -19.43 19.44
CA CYS A 160 3.75 -19.39 20.41
C CYS A 160 4.27 -17.95 20.62
N LEU A 161 4.63 -17.26 19.54
CA LEU A 161 5.12 -15.88 19.56
C LEU A 161 4.11 -14.93 20.22
N LEU A 162 2.81 -15.15 19.98
CA LEU A 162 1.73 -14.34 20.56
C LEU A 162 1.55 -14.51 22.07
N LYS A 163 2.18 -15.50 22.71
CA LYS A 163 2.22 -15.60 24.18
C LYS A 163 3.14 -14.55 24.81
N HIS A 164 4.12 -14.06 24.04
CA HIS A 164 5.06 -13.03 24.49
C HIS A 164 4.54 -11.65 24.07
N GLU A 165 4.17 -10.83 25.05
CA GLU A 165 3.55 -9.52 24.82
C GLU A 165 4.44 -8.59 23.98
N GLU A 166 5.73 -8.50 24.31
CA GLU A 166 6.70 -7.65 23.60
C GLU A 166 6.84 -8.03 22.12
N ILE A 167 6.97 -9.33 21.83
CA ILE A 167 7.02 -9.85 20.47
C ILE A 167 5.72 -9.49 19.75
N TYR A 168 4.58 -9.78 20.36
CA TYR A 168 3.29 -9.56 19.74
C TYR A 168 3.04 -8.08 19.39
N MET A 169 3.37 -7.18 20.32
CA MET A 169 3.27 -5.74 20.09
C MET A 169 4.18 -5.28 18.97
N THR A 170 5.41 -5.81 18.89
CA THR A 170 6.34 -5.50 17.80
C THR A 170 5.81 -6.00 16.45
N LEU A 171 5.25 -7.21 16.38
CA LEU A 171 4.65 -7.76 15.16
C LEU A 171 3.45 -6.93 14.67
N LEU A 172 2.57 -6.51 15.59
CA LEU A 172 1.48 -5.60 15.30
C LEU A 172 1.99 -4.25 14.79
N ASN A 173 3.01 -3.69 15.45
CA ASN A 173 3.57 -2.41 15.09
C ASN A 173 4.19 -2.43 13.67
N ILE A 174 5.02 -3.43 13.37
CA ILE A 174 5.58 -3.63 12.02
C ILE A 174 4.45 -3.72 10.99
N SER A 175 3.45 -4.57 11.25
CA SER A 175 2.37 -4.86 10.29
C SER A 175 1.58 -3.60 9.93
N PHE A 176 1.11 -2.85 10.94
CA PHE A 176 0.28 -1.67 10.71
C PHE A 176 1.08 -0.45 10.25
N THR A 177 2.31 -0.25 10.73
CA THR A 177 3.16 0.85 10.26
C THR A 177 3.52 0.66 8.78
N SER A 178 3.72 -0.58 8.35
CA SER A 178 4.07 -0.88 6.96
C SER A 178 3.01 -0.52 5.92
N LEU A 179 1.75 -0.32 6.35
CA LEU A 179 0.67 0.12 5.46
C LEU A 179 0.86 1.54 4.94
N SER A 180 1.67 2.36 5.61
CA SER A 180 1.93 3.77 5.24
C SER A 180 3.26 3.96 4.50
N TRP A 181 4.05 2.91 4.34
CA TRP A 181 5.31 2.97 3.59
C TRP A 181 5.05 2.94 2.08
N LYS A 182 5.83 3.68 1.28
CA LYS A 182 5.62 3.84 -0.17
C LYS A 182 5.97 2.56 -0.97
N ASP A 183 5.26 1.47 -0.70
CA ASP A 183 5.33 0.17 -1.37
C ASP A 183 3.92 -0.46 -1.45
N THR A 184 3.22 -0.21 -2.55
CA THR A 184 1.84 -0.65 -2.79
C THR A 184 1.69 -2.17 -2.69
N THR A 185 2.66 -2.94 -3.21
CA THR A 185 2.63 -4.42 -3.14
C THR A 185 2.70 -4.89 -1.69
N ASN A 186 3.57 -4.28 -0.90
CA ASN A 186 3.70 -4.59 0.51
C ASN A 186 2.43 -4.25 1.30
N CYS A 187 1.86 -3.07 1.06
CA CYS A 187 0.60 -2.63 1.66
C CYS A 187 -0.51 -3.65 1.40
N HIS A 188 -0.75 -4.02 0.13
CA HIS A 188 -1.76 -5.01 -0.23
C HIS A 188 -1.56 -6.34 0.50
N ARG A 189 -0.35 -6.90 0.45
CA ARG A 189 -0.05 -8.21 1.03
C ARG A 189 -0.23 -8.21 2.55
N THR A 190 0.25 -7.18 3.22
CA THR A 190 0.18 -7.09 4.69
C THR A 190 -1.25 -6.83 5.16
N ALA A 191 -1.98 -5.93 4.49
CA ALA A 191 -3.37 -5.65 4.81
C ALA A 191 -4.26 -6.89 4.63
N SER A 192 -4.09 -7.63 3.51
CA SER A 192 -4.93 -8.79 3.17
C SER A 192 -4.70 -10.01 4.07
N MET A 193 -3.45 -10.27 4.47
CA MET A 193 -3.09 -11.53 5.13
C MET A 193 -2.75 -11.39 6.62
N VAL A 194 -2.13 -10.27 7.02
CA VAL A 194 -1.42 -10.16 8.30
C VAL A 194 -2.21 -9.35 9.32
N CYS A 195 -2.57 -8.10 8.98
CA CYS A 195 -3.08 -7.12 9.96
C CYS A 195 -4.27 -7.65 10.76
N TRP A 196 -5.32 -8.11 10.09
CA TRP A 196 -6.51 -8.62 10.79
C TRP A 196 -6.24 -9.94 11.51
N THR A 197 -5.46 -10.85 10.91
CA THR A 197 -5.11 -12.15 11.51
C THR A 197 -4.41 -12.01 12.85
N LEU A 198 -3.52 -11.00 12.98
CA LEU A 198 -2.88 -10.65 14.23
C LEU A 198 -3.83 -9.91 15.18
N LEU A 199 -4.50 -8.85 14.73
CA LEU A 199 -5.33 -8.01 15.59
C LEU A 199 -6.54 -8.75 16.19
N ARG A 200 -7.16 -9.66 15.43
CA ARG A 200 -8.35 -10.40 15.90
C ARG A 200 -8.09 -11.23 17.17
N GLN A 201 -6.83 -11.60 17.43
CA GLN A 201 -6.44 -12.40 18.60
C GLN A 201 -6.65 -11.65 19.93
N VAL A 202 -6.75 -10.33 19.87
CA VAL A 202 -6.91 -9.46 21.04
C VAL A 202 -8.15 -8.58 21.01
N VAL A 203 -9.01 -8.69 19.98
CA VAL A 203 -10.32 -8.01 19.92
C VAL A 203 -11.19 -8.34 21.14
N GLY A 204 -11.10 -9.57 21.65
CA GLY A 204 -11.79 -10.01 22.87
C GLY A 204 -11.17 -9.50 24.17
N ARG A 205 -9.93 -9.01 24.14
CA ARG A 205 -9.20 -8.51 25.31
C ARG A 205 -9.41 -7.01 25.52
N ASN A 206 -8.94 -6.48 26.64
CA ASN A 206 -8.95 -5.05 26.91
C ASN A 206 -7.72 -4.41 26.27
N LEU A 207 -7.92 -3.79 25.11
CA LEU A 207 -6.94 -2.97 24.43
C LEU A 207 -6.96 -1.57 25.01
N LEU A 208 -5.81 -0.89 24.98
CA LEU A 208 -5.77 0.54 25.28
C LEU A 208 -6.48 1.31 24.15
N PRO A 209 -7.34 2.30 24.48
CA PRO A 209 -8.01 3.12 23.47
C PRO A 209 -7.04 3.75 22.46
N ASP A 210 -5.88 4.23 22.91
CA ASP A 210 -4.85 4.81 22.05
C ASP A 210 -4.30 3.81 21.04
N ALA A 211 -4.16 2.53 21.42
CA ALA A 211 -3.73 1.49 20.50
C ALA A 211 -4.80 1.23 19.41
N VAL A 212 -6.08 1.21 19.80
CA VAL A 212 -7.20 1.06 18.86
C VAL A 212 -7.26 2.21 17.86
N ILE A 213 -7.11 3.45 18.35
CA ILE A 213 -6.99 4.65 17.51
C ILE A 213 -5.81 4.51 16.56
N TRP A 214 -4.65 4.08 17.06
CA TRP A 214 -3.43 3.93 16.28
C TRP A 214 -3.57 2.92 15.15
N PHE A 215 -4.09 1.71 15.43
CA PHE A 215 -4.34 0.69 14.39
C PHE A 215 -5.28 1.21 13.31
N TYR A 216 -6.41 1.81 13.71
CA TYR A 216 -7.41 2.28 12.75
C TYR A 216 -6.88 3.45 11.91
N THR A 217 -6.19 4.40 12.54
CA THR A 217 -5.52 5.51 11.86
C THR A 217 -4.45 5.01 10.89
N GLY A 218 -3.69 3.96 11.24
CA GLY A 218 -2.70 3.34 10.37
C GLY A 218 -3.32 2.80 9.07
N VAL A 219 -4.50 2.18 9.15
CA VAL A 219 -5.23 1.71 7.96
C VAL A 219 -5.74 2.85 7.10
N LEU A 220 -6.30 3.91 7.72
CA LEU A 220 -6.76 5.09 6.98
C LEU A 220 -5.59 5.85 6.31
N LYS A 221 -4.44 5.95 6.98
CA LYS A 221 -3.20 6.48 6.37
C LYS A 221 -2.75 5.63 5.20
N GLY A 222 -2.80 4.30 5.31
CA GLY A 222 -2.54 3.41 4.18
C GLY A 222 -3.51 3.66 3.01
N LEU A 223 -4.78 3.94 3.29
CA LEU A 223 -5.79 4.26 2.28
C LEU A 223 -5.51 5.63 1.61
N GLN A 224 -4.99 6.57 2.38
CA GLN A 224 -4.53 7.86 1.87
C GLN A 224 -3.29 7.71 0.97
N MET A 225 -2.38 6.79 1.31
CA MET A 225 -1.14 6.57 0.56
C MET A 225 -1.32 5.73 -0.70
N HIS A 226 -2.19 4.71 -0.66
CA HIS A 226 -2.30 3.69 -1.70
C HIS A 226 -3.69 3.55 -2.31
N GLY A 227 -4.69 4.28 -1.80
CA GLY A 227 -6.10 4.12 -2.18
C GLY A 227 -6.44 4.48 -3.62
N GLN A 228 -5.53 5.13 -4.35
CA GLN A 228 -5.61 5.30 -5.80
C GLN A 228 -5.49 3.97 -6.56
N HIS A 229 -4.86 2.96 -5.97
CA HIS A 229 -4.77 1.62 -6.56
C HIS A 229 -5.96 0.78 -6.13
N GLU A 230 -6.74 0.28 -7.08
CA GLU A 230 -8.00 -0.44 -6.82
C GLU A 230 -7.83 -1.61 -5.83
N VAL A 231 -6.78 -2.42 -6.00
CA VAL A 231 -6.51 -3.58 -5.14
C VAL A 231 -6.25 -3.16 -3.68
N CYS A 232 -5.43 -2.12 -3.47
CA CYS A 232 -5.19 -1.59 -2.13
C CYS A 232 -6.44 -0.91 -1.56
N ASN A 233 -7.16 -0.13 -2.37
CA ASN A 233 -8.41 0.51 -1.98
C ASN A 233 -9.41 -0.50 -1.42
N PHE A 234 -9.65 -1.57 -2.19
CA PHE A 234 -10.53 -2.65 -1.78
C PHE A 234 -10.03 -3.29 -0.49
N THR A 235 -8.78 -3.73 -0.44
CA THR A 235 -8.22 -4.47 0.70
C THR A 235 -8.22 -3.65 1.98
N LEU A 236 -7.79 -2.38 1.91
CA LEU A 236 -7.75 -1.48 3.05
C LEU A 236 -9.16 -1.05 3.49
N THR A 237 -10.10 -0.86 2.55
CA THR A 237 -11.52 -0.62 2.89
C THR A 237 -12.10 -1.80 3.66
N GLN A 238 -11.80 -3.04 3.23
CA GLN A 238 -12.25 -4.23 3.96
C GLN A 238 -11.59 -4.36 5.32
N LEU A 239 -10.28 -4.08 5.42
CA LEU A 239 -9.59 -4.08 6.71
C LEU A 239 -10.16 -3.02 7.67
N ALA A 240 -10.41 -1.80 7.19
CA ALA A 240 -11.04 -0.74 7.96
C ALA A 240 -12.43 -1.16 8.44
N LEU A 241 -13.25 -1.75 7.56
CA LEU A 241 -14.58 -2.27 7.93
C LEU A 241 -14.48 -3.33 9.03
N LEU A 242 -13.57 -4.30 8.89
CA LEU A 242 -13.37 -5.36 9.89
C LEU A 242 -12.98 -4.78 11.25
N ILE A 243 -12.05 -3.84 11.28
CA ILE A 243 -11.61 -3.20 12.53
C ILE A 243 -12.74 -2.41 13.14
N TYR A 244 -13.45 -1.59 12.34
CA TYR A 244 -14.55 -0.77 12.83
C TYR A 244 -15.68 -1.64 13.39
N ASP A 245 -16.18 -2.61 12.64
CA ASP A 245 -17.30 -3.47 13.06
C ASP A 245 -17.00 -4.23 14.36
N ASN A 246 -15.77 -4.71 14.54
CA ASN A 246 -15.43 -5.56 15.67
C ASN A 246 -14.99 -4.80 16.92
N LEU A 247 -14.42 -3.59 16.77
CA LEU A 247 -13.91 -2.81 17.90
C LEU A 247 -14.87 -1.69 18.31
N ARG A 248 -15.64 -1.10 17.39
CA ARG A 248 -16.54 0.02 17.67
C ARG A 248 -17.55 -0.22 18.80
N PRO A 249 -18.13 -1.43 18.98
CA PRO A 249 -19.02 -1.70 20.12
C PRO A 249 -18.35 -1.52 21.50
N ARG A 250 -17.03 -1.62 21.57
CA ARG A 250 -16.24 -1.50 22.81
C ARG A 250 -15.46 -0.19 22.92
N TYR A 251 -15.07 0.39 21.80
CA TYR A 251 -14.21 1.57 21.72
C TYR A 251 -14.92 2.68 20.93
N VAL A 252 -15.42 3.68 21.66
CA VAL A 252 -16.15 4.82 21.09
C VAL A 252 -15.24 5.78 20.32
N GLU A 253 -13.95 5.74 20.62
CA GLU A 253 -12.89 6.56 20.07
C GLU A 253 -12.75 6.38 18.55
N LEU A 254 -13.10 5.20 18.03
CA LEU A 254 -13.12 4.95 16.58
C LEU A 254 -14.06 5.88 15.83
N ARG A 255 -15.18 6.29 16.45
CA ARG A 255 -16.07 7.30 15.89
C ARG A 255 -15.39 8.67 15.82
N GLY A 256 -14.57 9.00 16.83
CA GLY A 256 -13.74 10.20 16.84
C GLY A 256 -12.72 10.24 15.70
N VAL A 257 -12.15 9.08 15.33
CA VAL A 257 -11.26 8.97 14.16
C VAL A 257 -12.05 9.11 12.86
N MET A 258 -13.23 8.50 12.75
CA MET A 258 -14.09 8.62 11.56
C MET A 258 -14.45 10.08 11.25
N PHE A 259 -14.70 10.91 12.27
CA PHE A 259 -14.97 12.34 12.05
C PHE A 259 -13.82 13.12 11.41
N GLN A 260 -12.59 12.63 11.51
CA GLN A 260 -11.43 13.26 10.92
C GLN A 260 -11.27 12.89 9.43
N VAL A 261 -12.09 11.96 8.92
CA VAL A 261 -12.13 11.64 7.49
C VAL A 261 -12.69 12.85 6.72
N PRO A 262 -11.98 13.34 5.69
CA PRO A 262 -12.46 14.45 4.85
C PRO A 262 -13.86 14.17 4.27
N ASP A 263 -14.70 15.20 4.19
CA ASP A 263 -16.02 15.15 3.56
C ASP A 263 -16.95 14.04 4.11
N ILE A 264 -16.79 13.65 5.38
CA ILE A 264 -17.63 12.60 5.97
C ILE A 264 -19.08 13.06 6.15
N ASN A 265 -20.02 12.21 5.72
CA ASN A 265 -21.44 12.40 5.98
C ASN A 265 -21.77 11.92 7.40
N VAL A 266 -21.98 12.88 8.30
CA VAL A 266 -22.20 12.62 9.74
C VAL A 266 -23.50 11.86 9.99
N GLU A 267 -24.59 12.20 9.28
CA GLU A 267 -25.87 11.53 9.44
C GLU A 267 -25.81 10.07 9.01
N ALA A 268 -25.08 9.78 7.93
CA ALA A 268 -24.85 8.42 7.46
C ALA A 268 -23.98 7.62 8.44
N LEU A 269 -22.97 8.26 9.05
CA LEU A 269 -22.15 7.63 10.10
C LEU A 269 -23.01 7.30 11.32
N ASP A 270 -23.88 8.21 11.77
CA ASP A 270 -24.78 7.99 12.90
C ASP A 270 -25.74 6.84 12.65
N GLN A 271 -26.35 6.79 11.45
CA GLN A 271 -27.20 5.68 11.07
C GLN A 271 -26.44 4.35 10.97
N TYR A 272 -25.17 4.39 10.54
CA TYR A 272 -24.34 3.20 10.48
C TYR A 272 -24.03 2.69 11.90
N ASP A 273 -23.61 3.57 12.79
CA ASP A 273 -23.30 3.26 14.20
C ASP A 273 -24.53 2.72 14.94
N GLN A 274 -25.69 3.35 14.79
CA GLN A 274 -26.93 2.86 15.40
C GLN A 274 -27.25 1.42 14.96
N ARG A 275 -27.06 1.12 13.67
CA ARG A 275 -27.29 -0.23 13.11
C ARG A 275 -26.19 -1.23 13.50
N LEU A 276 -24.99 -0.76 13.78
CA LEU A 276 -23.87 -1.59 14.22
C LEU A 276 -24.04 -1.99 15.70
N LEU A 277 -24.55 -1.07 16.52
CA LEU A 277 -24.75 -1.28 17.96
C LEU A 277 -26.06 -2.01 18.27
N ASP A 278 -27.06 -1.97 17.38
CA ASP A 278 -28.27 -2.79 17.51
C ASP A 278 -28.00 -4.24 17.02
N PRO A 279 -28.07 -5.26 17.90
CA PRO A 279 -27.80 -6.65 17.54
C PRO A 279 -28.77 -7.22 16.50
N ASN A 280 -29.93 -6.59 16.29
CA ASN A 280 -30.97 -7.07 15.38
C ASN A 280 -30.91 -6.45 13.98
N SER A 281 -30.14 -5.39 13.75
CA SER A 281 -30.12 -4.65 12.48
C SER A 281 -29.01 -5.09 11.52
N LEU A 282 -27.87 -5.50 12.06
CA LEU A 282 -26.68 -5.84 11.26
C LEU A 282 -26.89 -7.05 10.32
N PRO A 283 -27.51 -8.16 10.77
CA PRO A 283 -27.81 -9.29 9.88
C PRO A 283 -28.81 -8.95 8.77
N LYS A 284 -29.70 -7.96 9.00
CA LYS A 284 -30.77 -7.58 8.06
C LYS A 284 -30.27 -6.70 6.91
N LEU A 285 -29.15 -5.99 7.10
CA LEU A 285 -28.62 -5.05 6.11
C LEU A 285 -28.05 -5.77 4.87
N GLY A 286 -27.64 -7.03 5.01
CA GLY A 286 -26.97 -7.79 3.96
C GLY A 286 -25.52 -7.32 3.77
N GLU A 287 -24.61 -8.26 3.61
CA GLU A 287 -23.16 -7.98 3.64
C GLU A 287 -22.71 -6.99 2.56
N LYS A 288 -23.23 -7.14 1.33
CA LYS A 288 -22.92 -6.26 0.20
C LYS A 288 -23.31 -4.81 0.47
N LYS A 289 -24.55 -4.57 0.92
CA LYS A 289 -25.03 -3.21 1.21
C LYS A 289 -24.26 -2.57 2.37
N ARG A 290 -23.91 -3.34 3.40
CA ARG A 290 -23.07 -2.87 4.51
C ARG A 290 -21.71 -2.39 4.01
N LYS A 291 -21.05 -3.20 3.18
CA LYS A 291 -19.77 -2.85 2.54
C LYS A 291 -19.88 -1.57 1.70
N ASP A 292 -20.92 -1.46 0.88
CA ASP A 292 -21.15 -0.29 0.03
C ASP A 292 -21.40 0.99 0.85
N LEU A 293 -22.18 0.91 1.93
CA LEU A 293 -22.42 2.03 2.84
C LEU A 293 -21.12 2.46 3.53
N PHE A 294 -20.35 1.52 4.05
CA PHE A 294 -19.09 1.82 4.73
C PHE A 294 -18.05 2.42 3.77
N LYS A 295 -17.95 1.89 2.54
CA LYS A 295 -17.07 2.44 1.51
C LYS A 295 -17.36 3.92 1.23
N LYS A 296 -18.63 4.34 1.27
CA LYS A 296 -19.01 5.75 1.13
C LYS A 296 -18.56 6.61 2.31
N LEU A 297 -18.61 6.09 3.53
CA LEU A 297 -18.19 6.81 4.74
C LEU A 297 -16.70 7.15 4.73
N ILE A 298 -15.86 6.21 4.29
CA ILE A 298 -14.40 6.39 4.27
C ILE A 298 -13.86 6.92 2.94
N ALA A 299 -14.72 7.30 2.00
CA ALA A 299 -14.31 7.69 0.65
C ALA A 299 -13.34 8.89 0.65
N GLY A 300 -13.48 9.83 1.58
CA GLY A 300 -12.58 10.98 1.71
C GLY A 300 -11.18 10.65 2.22
N ALA A 301 -10.97 9.46 2.79
CA ALA A 301 -9.64 8.98 3.18
C ALA A 301 -8.87 8.37 2.00
N VAL A 302 -9.51 8.16 0.84
CA VAL A 302 -8.85 7.60 -0.35
C VAL A 302 -7.90 8.64 -0.96
N GLY A 303 -6.63 8.25 -1.10
CA GLY A 303 -5.62 9.05 -1.76
C GLY A 303 -6.03 9.48 -3.17
N LYS A 304 -5.84 10.77 -3.49
CA LYS A 304 -6.00 11.27 -4.86
C LYS A 304 -4.78 10.89 -5.69
N ALA A 305 -4.98 10.49 -6.94
CA ALA A 305 -3.87 10.19 -7.84
C ALA A 305 -2.95 11.43 -7.99
N LEU A 306 -1.63 11.21 -8.08
CA LEU A 306 -0.64 12.30 -8.23
C LEU A 306 -1.00 13.26 -9.38
N GLY A 307 -1.49 12.76 -10.52
CA GLY A 307 -1.97 13.58 -11.65
C GLY A 307 -3.22 14.44 -11.38
N GLN A 308 -3.93 14.21 -10.28
CA GLN A 308 -5.01 15.08 -9.78
C GLN A 308 -4.53 16.04 -8.68
N GLN A 309 -3.43 15.72 -7.98
CA GLN A 309 -2.80 16.60 -7.00
C GLN A 309 -2.00 17.73 -7.69
N PHE A 310 -1.41 17.46 -8.86
CA PHE A 310 -0.75 18.47 -9.71
C PHE A 310 -1.71 19.20 -10.67
N LYS A 311 -2.99 18.81 -10.73
CA LYS A 311 -4.04 19.71 -11.22
C LYS A 311 -4.25 20.75 -10.12
N LYS A 312 -3.38 21.75 -10.09
CA LYS A 312 -3.68 23.01 -9.41
C LYS A 312 -5.07 23.40 -9.92
N GLU A 313 -6.06 23.45 -9.04
CA GLU A 313 -7.42 23.86 -9.40
C GLU A 313 -7.34 25.37 -9.67
N ILE A 314 -6.80 25.74 -10.84
CA ILE A 314 -6.69 27.13 -11.25
C ILE A 314 -8.08 27.50 -11.76
N HIS A 315 -8.95 27.85 -10.82
CA HIS A 315 -10.17 28.58 -11.13
C HIS A 315 -9.76 30.01 -11.52
N ILE A 316 -9.18 30.18 -12.71
CA ILE A 316 -8.87 31.52 -13.24
C ILE A 316 -10.21 32.12 -13.67
N ARG A 317 -10.88 32.78 -12.73
CA ARG A 317 -11.95 33.72 -13.05
C ARG A 317 -11.32 34.80 -13.91
N ASN A 318 -11.64 34.76 -15.21
CA ASN A 318 -11.23 35.70 -16.26
C ASN A 318 -9.81 35.49 -16.82
N LEU A 319 -9.53 34.31 -17.38
CA LEU A 319 -8.55 34.25 -18.48
C LEU A 319 -9.14 34.99 -19.69
N PRO A 320 -8.47 36.02 -20.24
CA PRO A 320 -8.84 36.58 -21.53
C PRO A 320 -8.73 35.48 -22.60
N SER A 321 -9.76 35.33 -23.43
CA SER A 321 -9.77 34.33 -24.51
C SER A 321 -8.59 34.54 -25.46
N LEU A 322 -7.66 33.57 -25.52
CA LEU A 322 -6.52 33.58 -26.45
C LEU A 322 -6.94 33.37 -27.92
N TYR A 323 -8.20 33.01 -28.15
CA TYR A 323 -8.78 32.86 -29.48
C TYR A 323 -9.79 33.97 -29.73
N LYS A 324 -9.57 34.74 -30.80
CA LYS A 324 -10.65 35.56 -31.38
C LYS A 324 -11.68 34.58 -31.95
N LYS A 325 -12.91 34.60 -31.41
CA LYS A 325 -14.03 33.92 -32.05
C LYS A 325 -14.14 34.46 -33.49
N PRO A 326 -14.10 33.62 -34.54
CA PRO A 326 -14.40 34.08 -35.88
C PRO A 326 -15.82 34.65 -35.86
N LYS A 327 -16.00 35.90 -36.31
CA LYS A 327 -17.34 36.43 -36.57
C LYS A 327 -17.95 35.59 -37.69
N THR A 328 -18.94 34.77 -37.36
CA THR A 328 -19.81 34.17 -38.37
C THR A 328 -20.79 35.24 -38.83
N GLU A 329 -20.40 36.02 -39.83
CA GLU A 329 -21.36 36.82 -40.60
C GLU A 329 -22.00 35.90 -41.63
N LYS A 330 -23.30 35.64 -41.47
CA LYS A 330 -24.12 35.03 -42.52
C LYS A 330 -24.39 36.09 -43.58
N LYS A 331 -23.83 35.93 -44.78
CA LYS A 331 -24.44 36.41 -46.02
C LYS A 331 -24.26 35.37 -47.12
N ASP A 332 -25.41 34.96 -47.64
CA ASP A 332 -25.60 34.14 -48.82
C ASP A 332 -25.19 34.86 -50.11
N ILE A 333 -24.63 34.08 -51.04
CA ILE A 333 -24.72 34.16 -52.50
C ILE A 333 -24.14 35.43 -53.18
N LEU A 334 -22.95 35.31 -53.79
CA LEU A 334 -22.76 35.37 -55.25
C LEU A 334 -21.27 35.12 -55.62
N GLU A 335 -21.07 34.41 -56.72
CA GLU A 335 -19.80 34.14 -57.39
C GLU A 335 -18.96 35.42 -57.59
N THR A 336 -17.64 35.33 -57.42
CA THR A 336 -16.62 35.61 -58.45
C THR A 336 -15.23 35.24 -57.92
N CYS A 337 -14.47 34.58 -58.80
CA CYS A 337 -13.08 34.18 -58.73
C CYS A 337 -12.11 35.24 -58.17
N GLU A 338 -11.06 34.83 -57.45
CA GLU A 338 -9.69 34.66 -57.97
C GLU A 338 -8.67 34.55 -56.83
N ALA A 339 -7.77 33.57 -57.01
CA ALA A 339 -6.36 33.56 -56.61
C ALA A 339 -5.98 33.81 -55.14
N GLY A 340 -5.45 32.76 -54.50
CA GLY A 340 -4.53 32.94 -53.36
C GLY A 340 -4.50 31.83 -52.32
N THR A 341 -4.72 30.56 -52.70
CA THR A 341 -4.60 29.44 -51.76
C THR A 341 -3.16 28.96 -51.61
N LEU A 342 -2.79 28.75 -50.35
CA LEU A 342 -1.52 28.35 -49.73
C LEU A 342 -0.88 27.05 -50.25
N GLU A 343 -1.27 26.58 -51.43
CA GLU A 343 -0.75 25.36 -52.08
C GLU A 343 0.64 25.55 -52.68
N ALA A 344 1.13 26.79 -52.81
CA ALA A 344 2.50 27.10 -53.24
C ALA A 344 3.55 27.00 -52.10
N LEU A 345 3.15 26.76 -50.85
CA LEU A 345 4.08 26.74 -49.71
C LEU A 345 4.63 25.34 -49.36
N PHE A 346 4.09 24.27 -49.95
CA PHE A 346 4.41 22.88 -49.60
C PHE A 346 4.68 21.96 -50.79
N SER A 347 4.96 22.49 -51.98
CA SER A 347 5.43 21.67 -53.10
C SER A 347 6.91 21.32 -52.92
N PRO A 348 7.30 20.04 -52.93
CA PRO A 348 8.69 19.62 -52.76
C PRO A 348 9.53 20.00 -53.98
N THR A 349 10.64 20.72 -53.76
CA THR A 349 11.68 20.98 -54.76
C THR A 349 12.43 19.69 -55.07
N GLN A 350 12.28 19.21 -56.30
CA GLN A 350 13.12 18.17 -56.87
C GLN A 350 14.07 18.86 -57.86
N ASP A 351 15.32 19.09 -57.42
CA ASP A 351 16.43 19.40 -58.31
C ASP A 351 17.06 18.07 -58.74
N ASP A 352 16.93 17.72 -60.02
CA ASP A 352 17.84 16.79 -60.68
C ASP A 352 19.03 17.59 -61.23
N VAL A 353 20.23 17.05 -61.00
CA VAL A 353 21.34 17.11 -61.97
C VAL A 353 21.64 15.68 -62.36
#